data_AF-A0A7S2AB79-F1
#
_entry.id   AF-A0A7S2AB79-F1
#
_cell.length_a   1.000
_cell.length_b   1.000
_cell.length_c   1.000
_cell.angle_alpha   90.00
_cell.angle_beta   90.00
_cell.angle_gamma   90.00
#
_symmetry.space_group_name_H-M   'P 1'
#
loop_
_entity.id
_entity.type
_entity.pdbx_description
1 polymer ?
#
loop_
_entity_poly.entity_id
_entity_poly.type
_entity_poly.pdbx_seq_one_letter_code
_entity_poly.pdbx_strand_id
1 'polypeptide(L)'
;MKLLFFFALVSASATAAANNEICRAKCTTSTDGIEECLFTAKVDLHAGELGYYMFEECNGKINPTLGMEVGKTYRFVQSDRSNWYHPLGFAYFPDGALADVDELEPGITPPDSSSDCAEKMTCPTPMYFQDGKYLGKYSNDEKIFSKSEGEEDFGLDHYEPKFFHSPAEWTDYGTFSITLKFDVEDFASDIFYFCHIHEFMTGRIKLLKDDKPIQELDLPLIEYKYDSPSDYDKKCGTFGLEEFQLPHDECPEKFVCDVPASLPELALVSDCIDSMNCAMMAGMTTKVTAKSAKALFIHQMIPHHQNAVNMAKVLLKSGDLKCDDLTEESDDCALEVILREIINGQNAQIQAMRSILESNGWPTEDDCKVEIKVSASGRTLFDTLVCIVTVTASIVMSTVLI
;
A
#
# COMPACT_ATOMS: atom_id res chain seq x y z
N MET A 1 26.25 6.43 18.45
CA MET A 1 27.25 5.34 18.39
C MET A 1 26.53 4.13 17.85
N LYS A 2 26.94 3.70 16.65
CA LYS A 2 26.33 2.75 15.71
C LYS A 2 25.71 1.52 16.36
N LEU A 3 24.53 1.12 15.88
CA LEU A 3 24.16 -0.28 15.80
C LEU A 3 23.56 -0.53 14.41
N LEU A 4 24.33 -1.26 13.60
CA LEU A 4 23.86 -1.84 12.36
C LEU A 4 22.72 -2.84 12.68
N PHE A 5 21.71 -2.83 11.82
CA PHE A 5 20.64 -3.80 11.75
C PHE A 5 21.16 -5.24 11.93
N PHE A 6 20.62 -5.95 12.92
CA PHE A 6 20.56 -7.41 12.92
C PHE A 6 19.09 -7.80 12.79
N PHE A 7 18.53 -7.59 11.60
CA PHE A 7 17.54 -8.55 11.11
C PHE A 7 18.26 -9.89 10.96
N ALA A 8 17.55 -11.00 11.12
CA ALA A 8 18.04 -12.27 10.62
C ALA A 8 18.28 -12.12 9.11
N LEU A 9 19.53 -11.82 8.73
CA LEU A 9 19.95 -11.78 7.33
C LEU A 9 19.74 -13.17 6.75
N VAL A 10 18.63 -13.37 6.07
CA VAL A 10 18.75 -13.99 4.75
C VAL A 10 19.44 -12.92 3.90
N SER A 11 20.77 -12.93 3.89
CA SER A 11 21.55 -12.12 2.95
C SER A 11 21.30 -12.66 1.55
N ALA A 12 20.17 -12.31 0.96
CA ALA A 12 20.12 -12.22 -0.48
C ALA A 12 21.05 -11.05 -0.82
N SER A 13 22.30 -11.33 -1.18
CA SER A 13 23.12 -10.33 -1.86
C SER A 13 22.35 -9.94 -3.12
N ALA A 14 21.64 -8.82 -3.08
CA ALA A 14 21.01 -8.24 -4.25
C ALA A 14 22.16 -7.83 -5.17
N THR A 15 22.49 -8.69 -6.13
CA THR A 15 23.42 -8.34 -7.19
C THR A 15 22.68 -7.46 -8.18
N ALA A 16 23.23 -6.26 -8.45
CA ALA A 16 22.69 -5.39 -9.49
C ALA A 16 22.57 -6.18 -10.80
N ALA A 17 21.37 -6.21 -11.36
CA ALA A 17 21.07 -6.85 -12.63
C ALA A 17 20.77 -5.76 -13.67
N ALA A 18 21.02 -6.07 -14.94
CA ALA A 18 20.55 -5.21 -16.02
C ALA A 18 19.05 -5.42 -16.24
N ASN A 19 18.28 -4.34 -16.30
CA ASN A 19 16.86 -4.39 -16.60
C ASN A 19 16.61 -4.16 -18.09
N ASN A 20 16.15 -5.19 -18.79
CA ASN A 20 15.85 -5.13 -20.22
C ASN A 20 14.44 -4.59 -20.53
N GLU A 21 13.61 -4.34 -19.52
CA GLU A 21 12.21 -3.96 -19.68
C GLU A 21 11.94 -2.55 -19.14
N ILE A 22 12.56 -1.56 -19.77
CA ILE A 22 12.32 -0.16 -19.44
C ILE A 22 11.04 0.33 -20.12
N CYS A 23 10.06 0.77 -19.32
CA CYS A 23 8.82 1.35 -19.81
C CYS A 23 9.05 2.76 -20.40
N ARG A 24 8.38 3.07 -21.51
CA ARG A 24 8.51 4.34 -22.22
C ARG A 24 7.24 5.16 -22.07
N ALA A 25 7.42 6.47 -21.89
CA ALA A 25 6.33 7.43 -21.90
C ALA A 25 5.64 7.50 -23.27
N LYS A 26 4.40 7.98 -23.28
CA LYS A 26 3.73 8.37 -24.52
C LYS A 26 4.16 9.79 -24.88
N CYS A 27 5.00 9.94 -25.91
CA CYS A 27 5.47 11.25 -26.36
C CYS A 27 4.64 11.78 -27.53
N THR A 28 4.21 13.04 -27.44
CA THR A 28 3.52 13.78 -28.51
C THR A 28 4.20 15.11 -28.76
N THR A 29 4.39 15.47 -30.02
CA THR A 29 4.93 16.78 -30.40
C THR A 29 3.81 17.71 -30.83
N SER A 30 3.70 18.88 -30.18
CA SER A 30 2.75 19.91 -30.56
C SER A 30 3.11 20.54 -31.91
N THR A 31 2.18 21.30 -32.50
CA THR A 31 2.41 22.04 -33.75
C THR A 31 3.53 23.06 -33.66
N ASP A 32 3.83 23.53 -32.43
CA ASP A 32 4.91 24.48 -32.15
C ASP A 32 6.26 23.78 -31.90
N GLY A 33 6.31 22.45 -32.09
CA GLY A 33 7.53 21.64 -31.95
C GLY A 33 7.87 21.26 -30.51
N ILE A 34 6.97 21.49 -29.55
CA ILE A 34 7.18 21.11 -28.15
C ILE A 34 6.80 19.63 -28.00
N GLU A 35 7.80 18.79 -27.74
CA GLU A 35 7.59 17.38 -27.38
C GLU A 35 7.25 17.27 -25.89
N GLU A 36 6.10 16.66 -25.58
CA GLU A 36 5.64 16.34 -24.24
C GLU A 36 5.57 14.82 -24.11
N CYS A 37 6.26 14.26 -23.12
CA CYS A 37 6.26 12.82 -22.82
C CYS A 37 5.47 12.56 -21.55
N LEU A 38 4.41 11.76 -21.65
CA LEU A 38 3.45 11.53 -20.58
C LEU A 38 3.59 10.13 -19.95
N PHE A 39 3.52 10.11 -18.62
CA PHE A 39 3.21 8.95 -17.81
C PHE A 39 1.93 9.21 -17.01
N THR A 40 1.00 8.28 -17.04
CA THR A 40 -0.30 8.38 -16.35
C THR A 40 -0.32 7.43 -15.17
N ALA A 41 -0.14 7.96 -13.96
CA ALA A 41 0.03 7.17 -12.74
C ALA A 41 -1.30 6.63 -12.21
N LYS A 42 -1.26 5.42 -11.66
CA LYS A 42 -2.32 4.77 -10.87
C LYS A 42 -1.69 4.05 -9.69
N VAL A 43 -2.51 3.60 -8.75
CA VAL A 43 -2.08 2.68 -7.69
C VAL A 43 -2.96 1.44 -7.74
N ASP A 44 -2.35 0.26 -7.84
CA ASP A 44 -3.04 -1.00 -7.59
C ASP A 44 -3.06 -1.28 -6.10
N LEU A 45 -4.18 -0.98 -5.44
CA LEU A 45 -4.35 -1.23 -3.99
C LEU A 45 -4.31 -2.73 -3.62
N HIS A 46 -4.43 -3.64 -4.59
CA HIS A 46 -4.40 -5.09 -4.37
C HIS A 46 -3.07 -5.74 -4.69
N ALA A 47 -2.06 -4.98 -5.14
CA ALA A 47 -0.76 -5.52 -5.53
C ALA A 47 0.15 -5.92 -4.36
N GLY A 48 -0.20 -5.57 -3.11
CA GLY A 48 0.56 -5.86 -1.89
C GLY A 48 -0.15 -5.38 -0.62
N GLU A 49 0.54 -5.30 0.51
CA GLU A 49 -0.01 -4.73 1.77
C GLU A 49 -0.43 -3.27 1.56
N LEU A 50 0.45 -2.48 0.94
CA LEU A 50 0.26 -1.05 0.69
C LEU A 50 -0.46 -0.76 -0.62
N GLY A 51 -0.26 -1.63 -1.62
CA GLY A 51 -0.51 -1.33 -3.02
C GLY A 51 0.72 -0.73 -3.69
N TYR A 52 0.75 -0.70 -5.03
CA TYR A 52 1.92 -0.27 -5.79
C TYR A 52 1.56 0.63 -6.97
N TYR A 53 2.45 1.54 -7.34
CA TYR A 53 2.25 2.38 -8.51
C TYR A 53 2.19 1.53 -9.78
N MET A 54 1.36 1.98 -10.70
CA MET A 54 1.34 1.54 -12.08
C MET A 54 1.29 2.76 -12.97
N PHE A 55 1.66 2.59 -14.24
CA PHE A 55 1.47 3.62 -15.24
C PHE A 55 0.74 3.02 -16.44
N GLU A 56 -0.24 3.74 -16.99
CA GLU A 56 -1.06 3.24 -18.11
C GLU A 56 -0.19 2.82 -19.31
N GLU A 57 0.93 3.50 -19.52
CA GLU A 57 1.90 3.25 -20.58
C GLU A 57 2.73 1.97 -20.36
N CYS A 58 2.64 1.36 -19.17
CA CYS A 58 3.51 0.26 -18.74
C CYS A 58 2.80 -1.11 -18.67
N ASN A 59 1.67 -1.28 -19.35
CA ASN A 59 0.96 -2.56 -19.50
C ASN A 59 0.62 -3.27 -18.16
N GLY A 60 0.22 -2.49 -17.14
CA GLY A 60 -0.22 -3.04 -15.85
C GLY A 60 0.91 -3.61 -14.98
N LYS A 61 2.17 -3.29 -15.27
CA LYS A 61 3.30 -3.62 -14.39
C LYS A 61 3.24 -2.76 -13.12
N ILE A 62 3.47 -3.39 -11.97
CA ILE A 62 3.64 -2.72 -10.67
C ILE A 62 5.05 -2.17 -10.53
N ASN A 63 5.18 -0.98 -9.95
CA ASN A 63 6.41 -0.20 -9.80
C ASN A 63 7.39 -0.38 -10.98
N PRO A 64 6.94 -0.15 -12.24
CA PRO A 64 7.75 -0.42 -13.42
C PRO A 64 9.00 0.46 -13.44
N THR A 65 10.09 -0.05 -14.02
CA THR A 65 11.22 0.81 -14.34
C THR A 65 10.87 1.72 -15.51
N LEU A 66 10.85 3.03 -15.29
CA LEU A 66 10.57 4.05 -16.31
C LEU A 66 11.86 4.48 -17.01
N GLY A 67 11.74 4.98 -18.23
CA GLY A 67 12.86 5.52 -19.00
C GLY A 67 12.66 7.00 -19.31
N MET A 68 13.66 7.83 -18.98
CA MET A 68 13.67 9.26 -19.25
C MET A 68 14.93 9.68 -20.01
N GLU A 69 14.79 10.30 -21.17
CA GLU A 69 15.91 10.91 -21.90
C GLU A 69 16.41 12.16 -21.18
N VAL A 70 17.74 12.23 -20.97
CA VAL A 70 18.36 13.41 -20.39
C VAL A 70 18.10 14.65 -21.26
N GLY A 71 17.70 15.74 -20.61
CA GLY A 71 17.36 17.02 -21.25
C GLY A 71 15.93 17.11 -21.78
N LYS A 72 15.15 16.02 -21.78
CA LYS A 72 13.73 16.05 -22.14
C LYS A 72 12.84 16.28 -20.91
N THR A 73 11.64 16.79 -21.18
CA THR A 73 10.63 17.08 -20.16
C THR A 73 9.58 15.98 -20.16
N TYR A 74 9.33 15.41 -19.00
CA TYR A 74 8.31 14.40 -18.78
C TYR A 74 7.23 14.93 -17.86
N ARG A 75 5.99 14.55 -18.13
CA ARG A 75 4.83 14.86 -17.30
C ARG A 75 4.28 13.59 -16.68
N PHE A 76 4.05 13.61 -15.37
CA PHE A 76 3.44 12.54 -14.60
C PHE A 76 2.06 13.01 -14.15
N VAL A 77 1.00 12.37 -14.60
CA VAL A 77 -0.38 12.74 -14.28
C VAL A 77 -0.91 11.85 -13.16
N GLN A 78 -1.45 12.48 -12.11
CA GLN A 78 -2.16 11.86 -11.00
C GLN A 78 -3.61 12.33 -10.99
N SER A 79 -4.44 11.70 -11.82
CA SER A 79 -5.88 12.01 -11.93
C SER A 79 -6.78 10.81 -11.63
N ASP A 80 -6.21 9.61 -11.56
CA ASP A 80 -6.97 8.42 -11.23
C ASP A 80 -7.26 8.43 -9.73
N ARG A 81 -8.49 8.09 -9.32
CA ARG A 81 -8.89 8.09 -7.91
C ARG A 81 -8.03 7.18 -7.03
N SER A 82 -7.33 6.20 -7.61
CA SER A 82 -6.36 5.37 -6.87
C SER A 82 -5.13 6.15 -6.40
N ASN A 83 -4.82 7.30 -7.00
CA ASN A 83 -3.71 8.14 -6.59
C ASN A 83 -3.97 8.91 -5.28
N TRP A 84 -5.21 9.00 -4.81
CA TRP A 84 -5.51 9.66 -3.56
C TRP A 84 -4.68 9.06 -2.42
N TYR A 85 -4.09 9.92 -1.58
CA TYR A 85 -3.14 9.57 -0.52
C TYR A 85 -1.79 8.99 -1.00
N HIS A 86 -1.46 9.11 -2.29
CA HIS A 86 -0.21 8.63 -2.89
C HIS A 86 0.51 9.69 -3.74
N PRO A 87 0.85 10.87 -3.19
CA PRO A 87 1.57 11.92 -3.93
C PRO A 87 2.95 11.42 -4.41
N LEU A 88 3.23 11.58 -5.71
CA LEU A 88 4.50 11.16 -6.31
C LEU A 88 5.64 12.10 -5.92
N GLY A 89 6.69 11.52 -5.36
CA GLY A 89 7.99 12.15 -5.10
C GLY A 89 9.08 11.63 -6.03
N PHE A 90 10.19 12.34 -6.10
CA PHE A 90 11.35 11.96 -6.90
C PHE A 90 12.64 12.13 -6.11
N ALA A 91 13.50 11.11 -6.10
CA ALA A 91 14.71 11.10 -5.27
C ALA A 91 15.90 10.45 -5.97
N TYR A 92 17.10 10.71 -5.45
CA TYR A 92 18.32 10.05 -5.91
C TYR A 92 18.48 8.63 -5.34
N PHE A 93 17.71 8.29 -4.31
CA PHE A 93 17.73 7.00 -3.63
C PHE A 93 16.31 6.50 -3.33
N PRO A 94 16.09 5.19 -3.11
CA PRO A 94 14.78 4.64 -2.80
C PRO A 94 14.15 5.24 -1.54
N ASP A 95 12.83 5.37 -1.56
CA ASP A 95 11.92 5.88 -0.53
C ASP A 95 12.11 7.35 -0.12
N GLY A 96 13.07 8.07 -0.74
CA GLY A 96 13.19 9.53 -0.65
C GLY A 96 13.17 10.06 0.78
N ALA A 97 12.38 11.10 1.06
CA ALA A 97 12.26 11.67 2.41
C ALA A 97 11.92 10.65 3.50
N LEU A 98 11.21 9.57 3.18
CA LEU A 98 10.83 8.57 4.20
C LEU A 98 12.05 7.76 4.67
N ALA A 99 13.08 7.62 3.84
CA ALA A 99 14.34 6.97 4.19
C ALA A 99 15.45 7.97 4.62
N ASP A 100 15.13 9.24 4.86
CA ASP A 100 16.09 10.30 5.22
C ASP A 100 17.24 10.43 4.20
N VAL A 101 16.88 10.34 2.90
CA VAL A 101 17.81 10.46 1.77
C VAL A 101 17.42 11.60 0.84
N ASP A 102 18.42 12.11 0.11
CA ASP A 102 18.29 13.27 -0.75
C ASP A 102 17.24 13.09 -1.87
N GLU A 103 16.26 13.99 -1.88
CA GLU A 103 15.28 14.15 -2.95
C GLU A 103 15.82 14.98 -4.11
N LEU A 104 15.09 15.02 -5.22
CA LEU A 104 15.35 15.98 -6.29
C LEU A 104 14.82 17.35 -5.86
N GLU A 105 15.73 18.20 -5.40
CA GLU A 105 15.42 19.57 -4.95
C GLU A 105 16.34 20.61 -5.59
N PRO A 106 15.94 21.89 -5.64
CA PRO A 106 16.70 22.92 -6.36
C PRO A 106 18.13 23.08 -5.83
N GLY A 107 18.29 22.88 -4.51
CA GLY A 107 19.54 23.02 -3.78
C GLY A 107 20.36 21.74 -3.60
N ILE A 108 19.93 20.62 -4.18
CA ILE A 108 20.62 19.33 -4.02
C ILE A 108 21.31 18.94 -5.32
N THR A 109 22.64 19.06 -5.33
CA THR A 109 23.46 18.58 -6.46
C THR A 109 23.33 17.06 -6.59
N PRO A 110 23.09 16.52 -7.80
CA PRO A 110 23.08 15.08 -8.00
C PRO A 110 24.34 14.42 -7.43
N PRO A 111 24.22 13.27 -6.73
CA PRO A 111 25.37 12.58 -6.17
C PRO A 111 26.46 12.32 -7.22
N ASP A 112 27.70 12.55 -6.83
CA ASP A 112 28.90 12.39 -7.67
C ASP A 112 28.97 13.28 -8.93
N SER A 113 28.04 14.24 -9.12
CA SER A 113 28.10 15.23 -10.21
C SER A 113 29.02 16.41 -9.87
N SER A 114 29.63 17.00 -10.90
CA SER A 114 30.41 18.24 -10.84
C SER A 114 29.57 19.51 -11.05
N SER A 115 28.25 19.37 -11.22
CA SER A 115 27.31 20.48 -11.45
C SER A 115 27.30 21.48 -10.29
N ASP A 116 27.31 22.78 -10.63
CA ASP A 116 27.18 23.89 -9.68
C ASP A 116 25.71 24.30 -9.44
N CYS A 117 24.75 23.47 -9.87
CA CYS A 117 23.33 23.79 -9.86
C CYS A 117 22.80 24.17 -8.47
N ALA A 118 23.31 23.54 -7.40
CA ALA A 118 22.86 23.80 -6.03
C ALA A 118 23.22 25.21 -5.57
N GLU A 119 24.36 25.76 -6.02
CA GLU A 119 24.78 27.13 -5.68
C GLU A 119 23.80 28.18 -6.20
N LYS A 120 23.08 27.85 -7.28
CA LYS A 120 22.10 28.72 -7.93
C LYS A 120 20.66 28.31 -7.66
N MET A 121 20.41 27.24 -6.90
CA MET A 121 19.09 26.62 -6.75
C MET A 121 18.45 26.27 -8.10
N THR A 122 19.21 25.62 -8.99
CA THR A 122 18.76 25.24 -10.34
C THR A 122 18.90 23.75 -10.63
N CYS A 123 19.14 22.90 -9.62
CA CYS A 123 19.27 21.46 -9.83
C CYS A 123 17.95 20.85 -10.33
N PRO A 124 17.98 19.76 -11.12
CA PRO A 124 16.77 19.10 -11.59
C PRO A 124 15.78 18.81 -10.47
N THR A 125 14.58 19.39 -10.57
CA THR A 125 13.55 19.30 -9.52
C THR A 125 12.18 19.10 -10.17
N PRO A 126 11.31 18.24 -9.61
CA PRO A 126 9.92 18.14 -10.04
C PRO A 126 9.16 19.44 -9.81
N MET A 127 8.37 19.88 -10.79
CA MET A 127 7.48 21.04 -10.67
C MET A 127 6.04 20.54 -10.53
N TYR A 128 5.35 20.93 -9.47
CA TYR A 128 4.03 20.40 -9.13
C TYR A 128 2.88 21.31 -9.59
N PHE A 129 1.84 20.68 -10.15
CA PHE A 129 0.68 21.35 -10.74
C PHE A 129 -0.62 20.80 -10.17
N GLN A 130 -1.61 21.69 -10.08
CA GLN A 130 -3.01 21.32 -9.88
C GLN A 130 -3.86 22.00 -10.95
N ASP A 131 -4.67 21.21 -11.63
CA ASP A 131 -5.58 21.64 -12.70
C ASP A 131 -4.89 22.52 -13.76
N GLY A 132 -3.69 22.09 -14.17
CA GLY A 132 -2.84 22.80 -15.13
C GLY A 132 -2.15 24.07 -14.58
N LYS A 133 -2.44 24.47 -13.34
CA LYS A 133 -1.78 25.62 -12.68
C LYS A 133 -0.52 25.16 -11.96
N TYR A 134 0.62 25.77 -12.31
CA TYR A 134 1.86 25.58 -11.56
C TYR A 134 1.71 26.13 -10.13
N LEU A 135 2.14 25.37 -9.13
CA LEU A 135 2.00 25.72 -7.73
C LEU A 135 3.23 26.39 -7.13
N GLY A 136 4.39 26.30 -7.78
CA GLY A 136 5.65 26.85 -7.29
C GLY A 136 6.13 28.10 -8.05
N LYS A 137 7.42 28.38 -7.87
CA LYS A 137 8.17 29.49 -8.49
C LYS A 137 9.44 29.01 -9.19
N TYR A 138 10.05 27.93 -8.70
CA TYR A 138 11.23 27.31 -9.29
C TYR A 138 10.97 26.86 -10.74
N SER A 139 11.97 26.90 -11.61
CA SER A 139 11.95 26.22 -12.90
C SER A 139 13.35 26.05 -13.49
N ASN A 140 13.71 24.84 -13.91
CA ASN A 140 14.82 24.58 -14.84
C ASN A 140 14.37 24.38 -16.30
N ASP A 141 13.07 24.55 -16.59
CA ASP A 141 12.49 24.36 -17.91
C ASP A 141 11.70 25.58 -18.39
N GLU A 142 12.33 26.35 -19.28
CA GLU A 142 11.76 27.56 -19.89
C GLU A 142 10.50 27.29 -20.73
N LYS A 143 10.24 26.04 -21.12
CA LYS A 143 9.03 25.64 -21.83
C LYS A 143 7.81 25.57 -20.91
N ILE A 144 8.04 25.33 -19.62
CA ILE A 144 7.00 25.15 -18.61
C ILE A 144 6.78 26.44 -17.84
N PHE A 145 7.86 27.04 -17.34
CA PHE A 145 7.82 28.29 -16.58
C PHE A 145 9.15 29.04 -16.73
N SER A 146 9.14 30.35 -16.53
CA SER A 146 10.38 31.15 -16.66
C SER A 146 11.46 30.60 -15.73
N LYS A 147 12.66 30.33 -16.26
CA LYS A 147 13.78 29.82 -15.49
C LYS A 147 14.07 30.73 -14.29
N SER A 148 14.31 30.11 -13.15
CA SER A 148 14.58 30.79 -11.88
C SER A 148 16.01 30.52 -11.41
N GLU A 149 16.53 31.41 -10.58
CA GLU A 149 17.70 31.19 -9.74
C GLU A 149 17.35 31.61 -8.30
N GLY A 150 17.86 30.90 -7.30
CA GLY A 150 17.64 31.20 -5.89
C GLY A 150 16.22 30.92 -5.38
N GLU A 151 15.42 30.14 -6.10
CA GLU A 151 14.04 29.77 -5.70
C GLU A 151 14.00 28.31 -5.23
N GLU A 152 13.50 28.09 -4.02
CA GLU A 152 13.33 26.76 -3.42
C GLU A 152 11.90 26.20 -3.61
N ASP A 153 10.93 27.06 -3.92
CA ASP A 153 9.52 26.67 -4.02
C ASP A 153 9.23 26.01 -5.37
N PHE A 154 9.19 24.68 -5.41
CA PHE A 154 8.81 23.88 -6.58
C PHE A 154 7.36 23.37 -6.53
N GLY A 155 6.57 23.86 -5.57
CA GLY A 155 5.14 23.63 -5.45
C GLY A 155 4.71 22.41 -4.63
N LEU A 156 5.64 21.60 -4.12
CA LEU A 156 5.32 20.40 -3.32
C LEU A 156 4.52 20.73 -2.05
N ASP A 157 4.90 21.79 -1.32
CA ASP A 157 4.22 22.27 -0.11
C ASP A 157 2.75 22.70 -0.34
N HIS A 158 2.35 22.90 -1.59
CA HIS A 158 0.98 23.19 -1.99
C HIS A 158 0.26 21.99 -2.61
N TYR A 159 1.01 20.97 -3.00
CA TYR A 159 0.55 19.77 -3.68
C TYR A 159 0.25 18.66 -2.66
N GLU A 160 1.26 18.26 -1.88
CA GLU A 160 1.21 17.13 -0.97
C GLU A 160 0.11 17.26 0.10
N PRO A 161 -0.08 18.41 0.79
CA PRO A 161 -1.09 18.51 1.84
C PRO A 161 -2.52 18.19 1.37
N LYS A 162 -2.81 18.37 0.08
CA LYS A 162 -4.14 18.09 -0.49
C LYS A 162 -4.44 16.61 -0.58
N PHE A 163 -3.43 15.74 -0.61
CA PHE A 163 -3.61 14.29 -0.61
C PHE A 163 -4.07 13.77 0.76
N PHE A 164 -4.00 14.59 1.81
CA PHE A 164 -4.56 14.28 3.14
C PHE A 164 -6.01 14.75 3.33
N HIS A 165 -6.56 15.52 2.38
CA HIS A 165 -7.98 15.87 2.40
C HIS A 165 -8.82 14.65 2.02
N SER A 166 -10.14 14.70 2.25
CA SER A 166 -11.00 13.55 1.96
C SER A 166 -10.93 13.15 0.48
N PRO A 167 -11.14 11.87 0.12
CA PRO A 167 -11.13 11.42 -1.27
C PRO A 167 -12.06 12.22 -2.19
N ALA A 168 -13.22 12.63 -1.69
CA ALA A 168 -14.18 13.46 -2.43
C ALA A 168 -13.61 14.86 -2.71
N GLU A 169 -13.11 15.56 -1.69
CA GLU A 169 -12.50 16.90 -1.86
C GLU A 169 -11.26 16.86 -2.76
N TRP A 170 -10.44 15.82 -2.66
CA TRP A 170 -9.29 15.63 -3.54
C TRP A 170 -9.72 15.43 -5.00
N THR A 171 -10.82 14.71 -5.23
CA THR A 171 -11.40 14.52 -6.56
C THR A 171 -11.89 15.85 -7.15
N ASP A 172 -12.52 16.69 -6.33
CA ASP A 172 -12.98 18.04 -6.71
C ASP A 172 -11.83 19.01 -7.09
N TYR A 173 -10.60 18.75 -6.63
CA TYR A 173 -9.44 19.57 -6.99
C TYR A 173 -8.97 19.42 -8.44
N GLY A 174 -9.52 18.44 -9.17
CA GLY A 174 -9.21 18.18 -10.56
C GLY A 174 -7.90 17.41 -10.74
N THR A 175 -7.23 17.64 -11.87
CA THR A 175 -6.04 16.86 -12.23
C THR A 175 -4.80 17.35 -11.50
N PHE A 176 -4.14 16.48 -10.75
CA PHE A 176 -2.79 16.73 -10.27
C PHE A 176 -1.76 16.25 -11.29
N SER A 177 -0.65 16.96 -11.44
CA SER A 177 0.46 16.49 -12.28
C SER A 177 1.80 17.07 -11.87
N ILE A 178 2.87 16.41 -12.27
CA ILE A 178 4.26 16.82 -12.05
C ILE A 178 4.93 16.94 -13.40
N THR A 179 5.75 17.97 -13.62
CA THR A 179 6.69 17.99 -14.75
C THR A 179 8.11 17.86 -14.22
N LEU A 180 8.92 16.98 -14.83
CA LEU A 180 10.31 16.77 -14.47
C LEU A 180 11.17 16.82 -15.73
N LYS A 181 12.21 17.65 -15.66
CA LYS A 181 13.29 17.70 -16.65
C LYS A 181 14.60 17.43 -15.92
N PHE A 182 15.26 16.33 -16.29
CA PHE A 182 16.57 15.97 -15.75
C PHE A 182 17.65 16.30 -16.77
N ASP A 183 18.50 17.29 -16.49
CA ASP A 183 19.43 17.87 -17.46
C ASP A 183 20.87 18.01 -16.95
N VAL A 184 21.31 17.08 -16.10
CA VAL A 184 22.70 16.98 -15.64
C VAL A 184 23.43 15.88 -16.41
N GLU A 185 24.34 16.27 -17.32
CA GLU A 185 24.96 15.37 -18.30
C GLU A 185 25.99 14.39 -17.72
N ASP A 186 26.63 14.73 -16.59
CA ASP A 186 27.67 13.91 -15.95
C ASP A 186 27.13 12.95 -14.88
N PHE A 187 25.84 13.01 -14.58
CA PHE A 187 25.17 12.07 -13.68
C PHE A 187 24.80 10.80 -14.44
N ALA A 188 25.26 9.64 -13.93
CA ALA A 188 25.12 8.36 -14.62
C ALA A 188 24.23 7.34 -13.89
N SER A 189 23.83 7.61 -12.65
CA SER A 189 23.02 6.67 -11.86
C SER A 189 21.54 6.76 -12.23
N ASP A 190 20.75 5.79 -11.78
CA ASP A 190 19.30 5.87 -11.85
C ASP A 190 18.75 6.83 -10.78
N ILE A 191 17.57 7.37 -11.02
CA ILE A 191 16.77 8.08 -10.00
C ILE A 191 15.51 7.27 -9.70
N PHE A 192 14.71 7.73 -8.74
CA PHE A 192 13.56 6.99 -8.24
C PHE A 192 12.32 7.87 -8.21
N TYR A 193 11.16 7.26 -8.46
CA TYR A 193 9.88 7.82 -8.05
C TYR A 193 9.37 7.05 -6.83
N PHE A 194 8.73 7.71 -5.90
CA PHE A 194 8.24 7.11 -4.66
C PHE A 194 6.97 7.81 -4.17
N CYS A 195 6.35 7.30 -3.10
CA CYS A 195 5.20 7.96 -2.46
C CYS A 195 5.71 8.78 -1.28
N HIS A 196 5.34 10.06 -1.15
CA HIS A 196 5.74 10.86 0.03
C HIS A 196 5.06 10.41 1.34
N ILE A 197 4.04 9.54 1.26
CA ILE A 197 3.27 9.12 2.44
C ILE A 197 3.58 7.68 2.86
N HIS A 198 3.80 6.77 1.90
CA HIS A 198 3.99 5.35 2.16
C HIS A 198 5.36 4.84 1.69
N GLU A 199 6.14 4.30 2.62
CA GLU A 199 7.42 3.63 2.32
C GLU A 199 7.22 2.37 1.48
N PHE A 200 8.29 1.87 0.88
CA PHE A 200 8.33 0.63 0.10
C PHE A 200 7.56 0.66 -1.23
N MET A 201 7.05 1.82 -1.63
CA MET A 201 6.34 2.03 -2.90
C MET A 201 7.24 2.56 -4.03
N THR A 202 8.55 2.70 -3.79
CA THR A 202 9.49 3.18 -4.80
C THR A 202 9.42 2.38 -6.10
N GLY A 203 9.57 3.06 -7.23
CA GLY A 203 10.06 2.46 -8.46
C GLY A 203 11.20 3.25 -9.09
N ARG A 204 11.82 2.67 -10.11
CA ARG A 204 13.07 3.14 -10.71
C ARG A 204 12.82 3.96 -11.97
N ILE A 205 13.66 4.97 -12.20
CA ILE A 205 13.76 5.69 -13.47
C ILE A 205 15.19 5.55 -13.99
N LYS A 206 15.33 4.89 -15.14
CA LYS A 206 16.59 4.88 -15.88
C LYS A 206 16.72 6.14 -16.72
N LEU A 207 17.84 6.83 -16.55
CA LEU A 207 18.22 7.93 -17.43
C LEU A 207 18.76 7.36 -18.74
N LEU A 208 18.30 7.93 -19.84
CA LEU A 208 18.58 7.48 -21.19
C LEU A 208 19.36 8.52 -21.98
N LYS A 209 20.14 8.02 -22.95
CA LYS A 209 20.75 8.79 -24.01
C LYS A 209 20.63 8.01 -25.31
N ASP A 210 19.99 8.61 -26.32
CA ASP A 210 19.73 7.98 -27.61
C ASP A 210 18.97 6.64 -27.47
N ASP A 211 17.94 6.64 -26.63
CA ASP A 211 17.05 5.51 -26.28
C ASP A 211 17.74 4.34 -25.57
N LYS A 212 18.96 4.55 -25.08
CA LYS A 212 19.74 3.56 -24.34
C LYS A 212 19.99 4.03 -22.92
N PRO A 213 19.93 3.13 -21.92
CA PRO A 213 20.25 3.50 -20.55
C PRO A 213 21.70 3.96 -20.44
N ILE A 214 21.93 5.07 -19.73
CA ILE A 214 23.28 5.55 -19.42
C ILE A 214 23.99 4.54 -18.50
N GLN A 215 23.24 3.94 -17.59
CA GLN A 215 23.66 2.86 -16.72
C GLN A 215 22.78 1.62 -16.92
N GLU A 216 23.40 0.55 -17.39
CA GLU A 216 22.73 -0.74 -17.61
C GLU A 216 22.32 -1.40 -16.30
N LEU A 217 23.18 -1.33 -15.28
CA LEU A 217 22.91 -1.94 -13.97
C LEU A 217 21.86 -1.15 -13.20
N ASP A 218 20.99 -1.82 -12.46
CA ASP A 218 20.05 -1.17 -11.54
C ASP A 218 20.78 -0.64 -10.31
N LEU A 219 21.24 0.62 -10.38
CA LEU A 219 22.01 1.29 -9.32
C LEU A 219 21.53 2.75 -9.13
N PRO A 220 21.33 3.19 -7.87
CA PRO A 220 21.40 2.45 -6.60
C PRO A 220 20.42 1.26 -6.50
N LEU A 221 20.68 0.32 -5.58
CA LEU A 221 19.80 -0.83 -5.36
C LEU A 221 18.55 -0.41 -4.57
N ILE A 222 17.42 -1.04 -4.86
CA ILE A 222 16.27 -1.06 -3.95
C ILE A 222 16.53 -2.22 -2.98
N GLU A 223 16.76 -1.92 -1.69
CA GLU A 223 17.26 -2.90 -0.71
C GLU A 223 16.16 -3.77 -0.08
N TYR A 224 14.95 -3.69 -0.60
CA TYR A 224 13.82 -4.50 -0.19
C TYR A 224 13.14 -5.13 -1.41
N LYS A 225 12.30 -6.14 -1.14
CA LYS A 225 11.45 -6.77 -2.16
C LYS A 225 10.06 -6.20 -2.03
N TYR A 226 9.41 -5.97 -3.16
CA TYR A 226 7.98 -5.72 -3.14
C TYR A 226 7.25 -6.96 -2.62
N ASP A 227 6.21 -6.70 -1.87
CA ASP A 227 5.23 -7.70 -1.48
C ASP A 227 4.62 -8.33 -2.73
N SER A 228 4.23 -9.60 -2.59
CA SER A 228 3.44 -10.28 -3.60
C SER A 228 2.35 -11.07 -2.90
N PRO A 229 1.06 -10.79 -3.18
CA PRO A 229 -0.04 -11.54 -2.61
C PRO A 229 0.06 -13.03 -2.99
N SER A 230 -0.24 -13.92 -2.05
CA SER A 230 -0.41 -15.35 -2.32
C SER A 230 -1.54 -15.60 -3.33
N ASP A 231 -1.68 -16.81 -3.86
CA ASP A 231 -2.81 -17.11 -4.75
C ASP A 231 -4.15 -17.06 -4.00
N TYR A 232 -4.15 -17.36 -2.69
CA TYR A 232 -5.30 -17.16 -1.82
C TYR A 232 -5.65 -15.67 -1.69
N ASP A 233 -4.66 -14.84 -1.41
CA ASP A 233 -4.82 -13.39 -1.26
C ASP A 233 -5.23 -12.73 -2.58
N LYS A 234 -4.70 -13.18 -3.73
CA LYS A 234 -5.15 -12.75 -5.06
C LYS A 234 -6.59 -13.14 -5.34
N LYS A 235 -7.14 -14.17 -4.71
CA LYS A 235 -8.57 -14.49 -4.81
C LYS A 235 -9.38 -13.49 -3.99
N CYS A 236 -9.02 -13.30 -2.72
CA CYS A 236 -9.73 -12.40 -1.81
C CYS A 236 -9.56 -10.91 -2.17
N GLY A 237 -8.42 -10.49 -2.71
CA GLY A 237 -8.02 -9.08 -2.82
C GLY A 237 -7.29 -8.55 -1.59
N THR A 238 -6.72 -9.44 -0.80
CA THR A 238 -6.12 -9.17 0.51
C THR A 238 -4.60 -9.28 0.45
N PHE A 239 -3.95 -9.24 1.61
CA PHE A 239 -2.56 -9.59 1.78
C PHE A 239 -2.33 -10.32 3.11
N GLY A 240 -1.51 -11.38 3.08
CA GLY A 240 -0.99 -12.05 4.28
C GLY A 240 -1.97 -13.01 4.97
N LEU A 241 -2.97 -13.55 4.27
CA LEU A 241 -4.02 -14.38 4.89
C LEU A 241 -3.89 -15.88 4.64
N GLU A 242 -3.00 -16.32 3.74
CA GLU A 242 -2.92 -17.73 3.32
C GLU A 242 -2.81 -18.71 4.50
N GLU A 243 -2.01 -18.36 5.52
CA GLU A 243 -1.75 -19.21 6.70
C GLU A 243 -2.89 -19.18 7.73
N PHE A 244 -3.85 -18.26 7.61
CA PHE A 244 -4.92 -18.04 8.60
C PHE A 244 -6.27 -18.57 8.15
N GLN A 245 -6.30 -19.36 7.08
CA GLN A 245 -7.50 -20.07 6.64
C GLN A 245 -8.00 -21.03 7.72
N LEU A 246 -9.32 -21.13 7.88
CA LEU A 246 -9.93 -22.07 8.81
C LEU A 246 -10.01 -23.49 8.23
N PRO A 247 -9.87 -24.54 9.07
CA PRO A 247 -9.62 -24.50 10.51
C PRO A 247 -8.18 -24.09 10.86
N HIS A 248 -8.02 -23.33 11.94
CA HIS A 248 -6.72 -22.90 12.48
C HIS A 248 -6.71 -23.04 14.01
N ASP A 249 -5.62 -23.54 14.60
CA ASP A 249 -5.57 -23.93 16.02
C ASP A 249 -5.73 -22.75 16.98
N GLU A 250 -5.43 -21.53 16.54
CA GLU A 250 -5.52 -20.30 17.32
C GLU A 250 -6.86 -19.56 17.16
N CYS A 251 -7.81 -20.15 16.41
CA CYS A 251 -9.04 -19.50 15.97
C CYS A 251 -10.28 -20.38 16.23
N PRO A 252 -11.48 -19.78 16.41
CA PRO A 252 -12.72 -20.53 16.42
C PRO A 252 -13.00 -21.18 15.06
N GLU A 253 -13.95 -22.12 15.02
CA GLU A 253 -14.32 -22.82 13.79
C GLU A 253 -14.89 -21.92 12.68
N LYS A 254 -15.40 -20.72 13.05
CA LYS A 254 -15.91 -19.68 12.14
C LYS A 254 -16.06 -18.34 12.86
N PHE A 255 -16.02 -17.25 12.11
CA PHE A 255 -16.38 -15.90 12.56
C PHE A 255 -17.67 -15.41 11.90
N VAL A 256 -17.92 -15.78 10.64
CA VAL A 256 -19.15 -15.44 9.92
C VAL A 256 -20.17 -16.57 10.07
N CYS A 257 -21.38 -16.23 10.53
CA CYS A 257 -22.47 -17.18 10.73
C CYS A 257 -23.53 -17.07 9.64
N ASP A 258 -24.32 -18.13 9.47
CA ASP A 258 -25.54 -18.17 8.65
C ASP A 258 -25.36 -17.74 7.17
N VAL A 259 -24.19 -18.04 6.59
CA VAL A 259 -23.87 -17.77 5.18
C VAL A 259 -24.85 -18.52 4.25
N PRO A 260 -25.64 -17.81 3.41
CA PRO A 260 -26.60 -18.46 2.53
C PRO A 260 -25.93 -19.29 1.44
N ALA A 261 -26.22 -20.59 1.39
CA ALA A 261 -25.68 -21.50 0.37
C ALA A 261 -26.06 -21.12 -1.08
N SER A 262 -27.07 -20.28 -1.27
CA SER A 262 -27.53 -19.79 -2.57
C SER A 262 -26.71 -18.62 -3.13
N LEU A 263 -25.78 -18.04 -2.36
CA LEU A 263 -25.00 -16.85 -2.74
C LEU A 263 -23.49 -17.16 -2.71
N PRO A 264 -22.93 -17.76 -3.78
CA PRO A 264 -21.53 -18.21 -3.79
C PRO A 264 -20.50 -17.07 -3.68
N GLU A 265 -20.82 -15.87 -4.19
CA GLU A 265 -19.95 -14.70 -4.05
C GLU A 265 -19.86 -14.24 -2.59
N LEU A 266 -20.99 -14.22 -1.87
CA LEU A 266 -21.02 -13.91 -0.45
C LEU A 266 -20.32 -14.98 0.39
N ALA A 267 -20.40 -16.25 -0.02
CA ALA A 267 -19.63 -17.32 0.63
C ALA A 267 -18.12 -17.09 0.49
N LEU A 268 -17.65 -16.70 -0.70
CA LEU A 268 -16.24 -16.37 -0.90
C LEU A 268 -15.78 -15.20 0.00
N VAL A 269 -16.55 -14.12 0.04
CA VAL A 269 -16.26 -12.96 0.91
C VAL A 269 -16.26 -13.38 2.39
N SER A 270 -17.18 -14.25 2.80
CA SER A 270 -17.26 -14.77 4.16
C SER A 270 -16.03 -15.58 4.54
N ASP A 271 -15.54 -16.47 3.66
CA ASP A 271 -14.33 -17.26 3.88
C ASP A 271 -13.07 -16.37 4.01
N CYS A 272 -13.00 -15.30 3.22
CA CYS A 272 -11.94 -14.31 3.32
C CYS A 272 -12.00 -13.59 4.67
N ILE A 273 -13.19 -13.14 5.11
CA ILE A 273 -13.40 -12.48 6.41
C ILE A 273 -13.04 -13.41 7.58
N ASP A 274 -13.37 -14.70 7.50
CA ASP A 274 -12.98 -15.69 8.50
C ASP A 274 -11.46 -15.74 8.66
N SER A 275 -10.72 -15.73 7.54
CA SER A 275 -9.26 -15.75 7.55
C SER A 275 -8.65 -14.46 8.09
N MET A 276 -9.23 -13.29 7.76
CA MET A 276 -8.75 -12.02 8.32
C MET A 276 -8.99 -11.92 9.83
N ASN A 277 -10.16 -12.35 10.30
CA ASN A 277 -10.46 -12.35 11.72
C ASN A 277 -9.59 -13.36 12.49
N CYS A 278 -9.24 -14.47 11.86
CA CYS A 278 -8.26 -15.40 12.41
C CYS A 278 -6.87 -14.76 12.51
N ALA A 279 -6.40 -14.11 11.43
CA ALA A 279 -5.13 -13.37 11.43
C ALA A 279 -5.09 -12.29 12.50
N MET A 280 -6.17 -11.51 12.66
CA MET A 280 -6.29 -10.50 13.72
C MET A 280 -6.23 -11.15 15.11
N MET A 281 -6.97 -12.23 15.35
CA MET A 281 -7.02 -12.90 16.65
C MET A 281 -5.65 -13.47 17.03
N ALA A 282 -4.98 -14.15 16.10
CA ALA A 282 -3.63 -14.66 16.31
C ALA A 282 -2.64 -13.52 16.55
N GLY A 283 -2.62 -12.50 15.68
CA GLY A 283 -1.69 -11.37 15.77
C GLY A 283 -1.90 -10.47 16.99
N MET A 284 -3.14 -10.28 17.46
CA MET A 284 -3.41 -9.53 18.70
C MET A 284 -3.09 -10.33 19.97
N THR A 285 -2.89 -11.65 19.86
CA THR A 285 -2.50 -12.48 20.99
C THR A 285 -1.00 -12.35 21.21
N THR A 286 -0.62 -11.40 22.06
CA THR A 286 0.76 -10.93 22.20
C THR A 286 1.29 -11.15 23.62
N LYS A 287 2.61 -11.27 23.74
CA LYS A 287 3.34 -11.11 25.00
C LYS A 287 3.46 -9.63 25.34
N VAL A 288 4.13 -9.35 26.46
CA VAL A 288 4.50 -8.00 26.88
C VAL A 288 6.01 -7.95 27.14
N THR A 289 6.79 -8.45 26.17
CA THR A 289 8.25 -8.61 26.28
C THR A 289 8.94 -7.27 26.50
N ALA A 290 8.48 -6.23 25.81
CA ALA A 290 8.98 -4.85 25.95
C ALA A 290 8.61 -4.18 27.28
N LYS A 291 7.71 -4.77 28.09
CA LYS A 291 7.23 -4.19 29.38
C LYS A 291 6.75 -2.75 29.26
N SER A 292 6.17 -2.40 28.11
CA SER A 292 5.72 -1.06 27.76
C SER A 292 4.27 -1.12 27.30
N ALA A 293 3.41 -0.30 27.90
CA ALA A 293 2.02 -0.18 27.45
C ALA A 293 1.92 0.37 26.02
N LYS A 294 2.89 1.20 25.60
CA LYS A 294 2.96 1.71 24.22
C LYS A 294 3.31 0.60 23.24
N ALA A 295 4.29 -0.24 23.58
CA ALA A 295 4.66 -1.38 22.76
C ALA A 295 3.49 -2.36 22.63
N LEU A 296 2.87 -2.72 23.76
CA LEU A 296 1.70 -3.59 23.78
C LEU A 296 0.55 -3.05 22.92
N PHE A 297 0.26 -1.75 23.02
CA PHE A 297 -0.73 -1.10 22.16
C PHE A 297 -0.38 -1.28 20.68
N ILE A 298 0.87 -1.00 20.30
CA ILE A 298 1.31 -1.08 18.91
C ILE A 298 1.28 -2.52 18.39
N HIS A 299 1.81 -3.48 19.17
CA HIS A 299 1.81 -4.91 18.80
C HIS A 299 0.41 -5.46 18.56
N GLN A 300 -0.61 -4.93 19.24
CA GLN A 300 -2.01 -5.32 18.99
C GLN A 300 -2.69 -4.46 17.92
N MET A 301 -2.31 -3.20 17.77
CA MET A 301 -2.97 -2.28 16.85
C MET A 301 -2.53 -2.49 15.40
N ILE A 302 -1.30 -2.93 15.14
CA ILE A 302 -0.83 -3.31 13.80
C ILE A 302 -1.72 -4.41 13.18
N PRO A 303 -1.88 -5.61 13.79
CA PRO A 303 -2.75 -6.65 13.23
C PRO A 303 -4.22 -6.25 13.20
N HIS A 304 -4.68 -5.41 14.13
CA HIS A 304 -6.02 -4.83 14.07
C HIS A 304 -6.21 -3.95 12.83
N HIS A 305 -5.22 -3.09 12.50
CA HIS A 305 -5.27 -2.25 11.31
C HIS A 305 -5.16 -3.08 10.03
N GLN A 306 -4.26 -4.07 9.98
CA GLN A 306 -4.12 -4.98 8.84
C GLN A 306 -5.44 -5.72 8.54
N ASN A 307 -6.19 -6.12 9.57
CA ASN A 307 -7.52 -6.71 9.41
C ASN A 307 -8.52 -5.72 8.77
N ALA A 308 -8.58 -4.48 9.28
CA ALA A 308 -9.47 -3.45 8.73
C ALA A 308 -9.12 -3.10 7.27
N VAL A 309 -7.83 -2.99 6.95
CA VAL A 309 -7.34 -2.79 5.58
C VAL A 309 -7.78 -3.95 4.68
N ASN A 310 -7.57 -5.20 5.10
CA ASN A 310 -7.98 -6.37 4.32
C ASN A 310 -9.49 -6.46 4.12
N MET A 311 -10.30 -6.14 5.14
CA MET A 311 -11.76 -6.07 5.00
C MET A 311 -12.17 -5.01 3.97
N ALA A 312 -11.55 -3.84 4.02
CA ALA A 312 -11.83 -2.77 3.08
C ALA A 312 -11.44 -3.14 1.64
N LYS A 313 -10.28 -3.79 1.46
CA LYS A 313 -9.86 -4.27 0.14
C LYS A 313 -10.80 -5.34 -0.43
N VAL A 314 -11.28 -6.29 0.37
CA VAL A 314 -12.22 -7.31 -0.12
C VAL A 314 -13.49 -6.67 -0.67
N LEU A 315 -14.08 -5.72 0.07
CA LEU A 315 -15.29 -5.05 -0.40
C LEU A 315 -15.02 -4.20 -1.64
N LEU A 316 -13.90 -3.49 -1.69
CA LEU A 316 -13.52 -2.70 -2.88
C LEU A 316 -13.35 -3.58 -4.12
N LYS A 317 -12.87 -4.81 -3.94
CA LYS A 317 -12.67 -5.77 -5.02
C LYS A 317 -13.93 -6.51 -5.46
N SER A 318 -14.93 -6.65 -4.58
CA SER A 318 -16.12 -7.47 -4.89
C SER A 318 -16.90 -6.97 -6.10
N GLY A 319 -16.76 -5.68 -6.43
CA GLY A 319 -17.48 -5.03 -7.52
C GLY A 319 -18.93 -4.68 -7.17
N ASP A 320 -19.30 -4.80 -5.88
CA ASP A 320 -20.64 -4.50 -5.41
C ASP A 320 -20.94 -3.00 -5.30
N LEU A 321 -19.90 -2.16 -5.23
CA LEU A 321 -20.02 -0.71 -5.13
C LEU A 321 -20.16 -0.08 -6.52
N LYS A 322 -21.16 0.78 -6.69
CA LYS A 322 -21.35 1.59 -7.90
C LYS A 322 -21.11 3.06 -7.59
N CYS A 323 -19.88 3.49 -7.81
CA CYS A 323 -19.48 4.88 -7.67
C CYS A 323 -18.71 5.37 -8.89
N ASP A 324 -19.39 6.08 -9.79
CA ASP A 324 -18.76 6.64 -10.99
C ASP A 324 -17.93 7.89 -10.68
N ASP A 325 -18.29 8.63 -9.63
CA ASP A 325 -17.62 9.85 -9.18
C ASP A 325 -17.65 9.93 -7.64
N LEU A 326 -16.47 10.01 -7.01
CA LEU A 326 -16.32 10.03 -5.54
C LEU A 326 -16.93 11.27 -4.89
N THR A 327 -17.30 12.29 -5.68
CA THR A 327 -17.96 13.51 -5.20
C THR A 327 -19.47 13.33 -5.02
N GLU A 328 -20.04 12.23 -5.52
CA GLU A 328 -21.46 11.93 -5.35
C GLU A 328 -21.79 11.44 -3.93
N GLU A 329 -22.92 11.90 -3.39
CA GLU A 329 -23.39 11.54 -2.04
C GLU A 329 -24.22 10.24 -2.01
N SER A 330 -23.93 9.28 -2.89
CA SER A 330 -24.60 7.96 -2.86
C SER A 330 -24.04 7.08 -1.74
N ASP A 331 -24.83 6.12 -1.25
CA ASP A 331 -24.37 5.18 -0.20
C ASP A 331 -23.13 4.39 -0.67
N ASP A 332 -23.09 3.99 -1.94
CA ASP A 332 -21.96 3.26 -2.52
C ASP A 332 -20.70 4.14 -2.63
N CYS A 333 -20.84 5.40 -3.02
CA CYS A 333 -19.73 6.35 -3.06
C CYS A 333 -19.22 6.71 -1.67
N ALA A 334 -20.12 6.97 -0.72
CA ALA A 334 -19.75 7.20 0.68
C ALA A 334 -18.98 6.00 1.25
N LEU A 335 -19.39 4.78 0.89
CA LEU A 335 -18.69 3.57 1.29
C LEU A 335 -17.32 3.47 0.60
N GLU A 336 -17.20 3.67 -0.71
CA GLU A 336 -15.90 3.66 -1.41
C GLU A 336 -14.91 4.68 -0.82
N VAL A 337 -15.38 5.89 -0.49
CA VAL A 337 -14.59 6.92 0.21
C VAL A 337 -14.04 6.37 1.53
N ILE A 338 -14.90 5.79 2.38
CA ILE A 338 -14.50 5.18 3.65
C ILE A 338 -13.49 4.05 3.43
N LEU A 339 -13.71 3.18 2.43
CA LEU A 339 -12.81 2.07 2.15
C LEU A 339 -11.41 2.55 1.79
N ARG A 340 -11.31 3.57 0.93
CA ARG A 340 -10.02 4.17 0.53
C ARG A 340 -9.33 4.79 1.73
N GLU A 341 -10.06 5.54 2.56
CA GLU A 341 -9.54 6.13 3.81
C GLU A 341 -8.99 5.07 4.77
N ILE A 342 -9.72 3.96 4.95
CA ILE A 342 -9.25 2.82 5.75
C ILE A 342 -7.97 2.24 5.15
N ILE A 343 -7.96 1.92 3.85
CA ILE A 343 -6.82 1.27 3.20
C ILE A 343 -5.56 2.13 3.33
N ASN A 344 -5.61 3.37 2.83
CA ASN A 344 -4.41 4.20 2.76
C ASN A 344 -4.03 4.80 4.12
N GLY A 345 -5.02 5.27 4.88
CA GLY A 345 -4.80 5.91 6.17
C GLY A 345 -4.30 4.93 7.23
N GLN A 346 -4.87 3.73 7.31
CA GLN A 346 -4.40 2.75 8.29
C GLN A 346 -3.06 2.12 7.88
N ASN A 347 -2.77 1.98 6.58
CA ASN A 347 -1.43 1.57 6.14
C ASN A 347 -0.35 2.61 6.53
N ALA A 348 -0.63 3.91 6.40
CA ALA A 348 0.29 4.96 6.89
C ALA A 348 0.47 4.87 8.42
N GLN A 349 -0.60 4.62 9.17
CA GLN A 349 -0.54 4.43 10.62
C GLN A 349 0.24 3.17 11.02
N ILE A 350 0.12 2.07 10.26
CA ILE A 350 0.92 0.84 10.44
C ILE A 350 2.41 1.17 10.29
N GLN A 351 2.81 1.88 9.24
CA GLN A 351 4.21 2.28 9.05
C GLN A 351 4.71 3.17 10.19
N ALA A 352 3.95 4.21 10.57
CA ALA A 352 4.32 5.06 11.72
C ALA A 352 4.47 4.25 13.02
N MET A 353 3.59 3.27 13.25
CA MET A 353 3.69 2.36 14.39
C MET A 353 4.93 1.47 14.33
N ARG A 354 5.27 0.91 13.16
CA ARG A 354 6.50 0.13 12.93
C ARG A 354 7.75 0.98 13.21
N SER A 355 7.80 2.22 12.73
CA SER A 355 8.92 3.15 13.00
C SER A 355 9.04 3.49 14.48
N ILE A 356 7.93 3.58 15.23
CA ILE A 356 7.95 3.77 16.69
C ILE A 356 8.53 2.56 17.41
N LEU A 357 8.18 1.33 17.01
CA LEU A 357 8.78 0.11 17.59
C LEU A 357 10.29 0.12 17.41
N GLU A 358 10.74 0.39 16.17
CA GLU A 358 12.16 0.43 15.81
C GLU A 358 12.91 1.50 16.60
N SER A 359 12.41 2.74 16.61
CA SER A 359 13.04 3.88 17.30
C SER A 359 13.20 3.65 18.81
N ASN A 360 12.36 2.80 19.41
CA ASN A 360 12.43 2.43 20.82
C ASN A 360 13.18 1.11 21.08
N GLY A 361 13.67 0.44 20.04
CA GLY A 361 14.32 -0.87 20.14
C GLY A 361 13.40 -1.98 20.66
N TRP A 362 12.10 -1.86 20.42
CA TRP A 362 11.13 -2.90 20.74
C TRP A 362 11.05 -3.94 19.63
N PRO A 363 10.68 -5.20 19.92
CA PRO A 363 10.42 -6.20 18.90
C PRO A 363 9.41 -5.67 17.87
N THR A 364 9.57 -6.01 16.59
CA THR A 364 8.60 -5.68 15.55
C THR A 364 7.28 -6.44 15.76
N GLU A 365 7.39 -7.68 16.23
CA GLU A 365 6.29 -8.58 16.59
C GLU A 365 6.53 -9.13 18.00
N ASP A 366 5.46 -9.44 18.74
CA ASP A 366 5.56 -10.02 20.08
C ASP A 366 4.54 -11.14 20.29
N ASP A 367 4.37 -12.00 19.29
CA ASP A 367 3.32 -13.03 19.24
C ASP A 367 3.35 -14.01 20.41
N CYS A 368 2.18 -14.43 20.86
CA CYS A 368 1.97 -15.47 21.86
C CYS A 368 0.98 -16.51 21.33
N LYS A 369 1.48 -17.66 20.90
CA LYS A 369 0.63 -18.73 20.39
C LYS A 369 -0.28 -19.31 21.46
N VAL A 370 -1.60 -19.28 21.24
CA VAL A 370 -2.62 -19.80 22.16
C VAL A 370 -3.63 -20.64 21.40
N GLU A 371 -3.64 -21.94 21.65
CA GLU A 371 -4.61 -22.87 21.06
C GLU A 371 -6.03 -22.67 21.66
N ILE A 372 -7.04 -22.59 20.79
CA ILE A 372 -8.44 -22.58 21.20
C ILE A 372 -8.95 -24.01 21.30
N LYS A 373 -9.04 -24.50 22.55
CA LYS A 373 -9.67 -25.80 22.81
C LYS A 373 -11.18 -25.71 22.63
N VAL A 374 -11.69 -26.19 21.50
CA VAL A 374 -13.14 -26.41 21.33
C VAL A 374 -13.55 -27.55 22.28
N SER A 375 -14.06 -27.19 23.45
CA SER A 375 -14.59 -28.15 24.42
C SER A 375 -15.81 -28.84 23.81
N ALA A 376 -15.68 -30.15 23.52
CA ALA A 376 -16.79 -31.03 23.13
C ALA A 376 -17.80 -31.30 24.28
N SER A 377 -17.98 -30.38 25.23
CA SER A 377 -18.99 -30.50 26.28
C SER A 377 -20.33 -29.90 25.83
N GLY A 378 -21.11 -30.66 25.08
CA GLY A 378 -22.45 -30.21 24.70
C GLY A 378 -23.31 -31.13 23.84
N ARG A 379 -22.86 -32.33 23.47
CA ARG A 379 -23.68 -33.30 22.73
C ARG A 379 -23.58 -34.71 23.30
N THR A 380 -24.01 -34.90 24.54
CA THR A 380 -24.35 -36.24 25.07
C THR A 380 -25.51 -36.11 26.04
N LEU A 381 -26.74 -35.99 25.54
CA LEU A 381 -27.95 -36.22 26.32
C LEU A 381 -29.16 -36.49 25.40
N PHE A 382 -29.03 -37.34 24.38
CA PHE A 382 -30.16 -38.03 23.73
C PHE A 382 -29.61 -39.12 22.82
N ASP A 383 -28.88 -40.07 23.40
CA ASP A 383 -28.86 -41.41 22.83
C ASP A 383 -28.48 -42.40 23.92
N THR A 384 -29.20 -43.51 23.97
CA THR A 384 -29.11 -44.63 24.94
C THR A 384 -29.97 -44.51 26.21
N LEU A 385 -31.27 -44.79 26.10
CA LEU A 385 -31.91 -45.76 27.01
C LEU A 385 -33.18 -46.38 26.40
N VAL A 386 -33.00 -47.40 25.57
CA VAL A 386 -33.99 -48.47 25.45
C VAL A 386 -33.81 -49.38 26.67
N CYS A 387 -34.62 -49.20 27.71
CA CYS A 387 -34.85 -50.21 28.74
C CYS A 387 -36.34 -50.24 29.13
N ILE A 388 -37.03 -51.17 28.49
CA ILE A 388 -38.20 -51.95 28.92
C ILE A 388 -38.64 -51.73 30.39
N VAL A 389 -39.88 -51.24 30.60
CA VAL A 389 -40.79 -51.78 31.62
C VAL A 389 -42.24 -51.66 31.12
N THR A 390 -42.84 -52.81 30.85
CA THR A 390 -44.28 -53.04 30.74
C THR A 390 -44.96 -52.82 32.08
N VAL A 391 -46.01 -51.99 32.15
CA VAL A 391 -47.02 -52.07 33.22
C VAL A 391 -48.38 -52.26 32.59
N THR A 392 -48.87 -53.48 32.74
CA THR A 392 -50.21 -53.98 32.44
C THR A 392 -51.26 -53.33 33.33
N ALA A 393 -52.38 -52.93 32.72
CA ALA A 393 -53.63 -52.68 33.42
C ALA A 393 -54.18 -53.99 34.01
N SER A 394 -54.62 -53.97 35.27
CA SER A 394 -55.68 -54.86 35.78
C SER A 394 -56.29 -54.34 37.08
N ILE A 395 -57.61 -54.20 36.99
CA ILE A 395 -58.64 -54.08 38.01
C ILE A 395 -58.60 -55.32 38.93
N VAL A 396 -58.64 -55.17 40.27
CA VAL A 396 -59.45 -56.02 41.17
C VAL A 396 -59.84 -55.25 42.44
N MET A 397 -61.15 -55.29 42.67
CA MET A 397 -61.96 -54.84 43.80
C MET A 397 -62.04 -55.97 44.85
N SER A 398 -61.91 -55.69 46.16
CA SER A 398 -62.64 -56.39 47.24
C SER A 398 -62.31 -55.87 48.66
N THR A 399 -63.31 -55.18 49.23
CA THR A 399 -63.93 -55.38 50.56
C THR A 399 -63.27 -56.29 51.60
N VAL A 400 -63.13 -55.79 52.84
CA VAL A 400 -63.48 -56.50 54.10
C VAL A 400 -64.07 -55.52 55.14
N LEU A 401 -65.10 -56.03 55.81
CA LEU A 401 -66.06 -55.55 56.81
C LEU A 401 -65.54 -54.71 57.99
N ILE A 402 -66.39 -53.79 58.52
CA ILE A 402 -67.32 -53.97 59.67
C ILE A 402 -68.59 -53.16 59.39
#